data_AF-A0A8I1QAL5-F1
#
_entry.id   AF-A0A8I1QAL5-F1
#
_cell.length_a   1.000
_cell.length_b   1.000
_cell.length_c   1.000
_cell.angle_alpha   90.00
_cell.angle_beta   90.00
_cell.angle_gamma   90.00
#
_symmetry.space_group_name_H-M   'P 1'
#
loop_
_entity.id
_entity.type
_entity.pdbx_description
1 polymer ?
#
loop_
_entity_poly.entity_id
_entity_poly.type
_entity_poly.pdbx_seq_one_letter_code
_entity_poly.pdbx_strand_id
1 'polypeptide(L)'
;MNFATYFLQTLYGGVSRPIPSWLKNMHKILQRMNKGYHPGRFINCIEVSLNAFKTLLENQGNYLPHVAPLSNFPPFISNYMEQLAIRIQELDHEKPITVNAWGYTYERLLNYITTHEIPFYSHLLVFADLKPLPGGHVFSGIVVPDAHNKPIVYFYDAQGFLPETWLHPEEFDQFYTLETVYIHQSPDTQKAIKKFIHFCQNHDSINLNLDIKQEENFFMLLQQRLQEYLKLECFRLQSNRFTSNHQSALLQAKLDQYEHLLEEITPAALSPERLGIFIKQTALVAAHHVYSFNWFNPQSFIHFFENSKDLVKHEHYTGITDITEMKNYLNAYLLKEILRLSQRNDATNYTLNKVEQYCSLLQELNQQEIDEEYLSRMLHKIHHLSQKSCHWLGMIKSPLSLMNYEEYLKPLEERIDAFLNTGAIKVSLS
;
A
#
# COMPACT_ATOMS: atom_id res chain seq x y z
N MET A 1 -4.94 17.90 -5.05
CA MET A 1 -3.81 18.49 -4.29
C MET A 1 -3.28 19.81 -4.85
N ASN A 2 -3.64 20.26 -6.07
CA ASN A 2 -2.97 21.45 -6.63
C ASN A 2 -3.47 22.82 -6.11
N PHE A 3 -4.62 22.92 -5.44
CA PHE A 3 -5.19 24.22 -5.06
C PHE A 3 -4.46 24.89 -3.88
N ALA A 4 -4.16 24.16 -2.80
CA ALA A 4 -3.51 24.74 -1.62
C ALA A 4 -2.08 25.21 -1.91
N THR A 5 -1.30 24.37 -2.58
CA THR A 5 0.07 24.68 -3.03
C THR A 5 0.11 25.92 -3.95
N TYR A 6 -0.77 25.96 -4.95
CA TYR A 6 -0.89 27.10 -5.86
C TYR A 6 -1.34 28.38 -5.13
N PHE A 7 -2.28 28.26 -4.19
CA PHE A 7 -2.76 29.35 -3.38
C PHE A 7 -1.66 29.94 -2.49
N LEU A 8 -0.90 29.09 -1.79
CA LEU A 8 0.24 29.52 -0.96
C LEU A 8 1.31 30.24 -1.78
N GLN A 9 1.70 29.68 -2.93
CA GLN A 9 2.68 30.30 -3.80
C GLN A 9 2.17 31.64 -4.38
N THR A 10 0.88 31.75 -4.68
CA THR A 10 0.27 33.01 -5.17
C THR A 10 0.27 34.09 -4.10
N LEU A 11 -0.02 33.74 -2.83
CA LEU A 11 -0.12 34.72 -1.74
C LEU A 11 1.23 35.16 -1.18
N TYR A 12 2.18 34.22 -1.02
CA TYR A 12 3.43 34.48 -0.31
C TYR A 12 4.66 34.43 -1.24
N GLY A 13 4.45 34.18 -2.53
CA GLY A 13 5.51 34.14 -3.54
C GLY A 13 6.30 32.83 -3.56
N GLY A 14 7.46 32.87 -4.23
CA GLY A 14 8.37 31.74 -4.42
C GLY A 14 8.79 31.59 -5.87
N VAL A 15 10.11 31.52 -6.12
CA VAL A 15 10.66 31.42 -7.47
C VAL A 15 10.82 29.97 -7.87
N SER A 16 10.30 29.62 -9.06
CA SER A 16 10.54 28.28 -9.62
C SER A 16 11.98 28.18 -10.09
N ARG A 17 12.73 27.26 -9.47
CA ARG A 17 14.14 26.99 -9.77
C ARG A 17 14.32 25.58 -10.30
N PRO A 18 15.32 25.34 -11.17
CA PRO A 18 15.57 24.02 -11.70
C PRO A 18 16.01 23.07 -10.58
N ILE A 19 15.30 21.95 -10.45
CA ILE A 19 15.67 20.82 -9.60
C ILE A 19 15.89 19.58 -10.46
N PRO A 20 16.69 18.60 -10.00
CA PRO A 20 16.91 17.36 -10.73
C PRO A 20 15.58 16.65 -11.06
N SER A 21 15.50 16.03 -12.24
CA SER A 21 14.30 15.29 -12.68
C SER A 21 13.93 14.17 -11.71
N TRP A 22 14.94 13.45 -11.19
CA TRP A 22 14.74 12.40 -10.20
C TRP A 22 14.05 12.93 -8.93
N LEU A 23 14.33 14.18 -8.52
CA LEU A 23 13.71 14.78 -7.33
C LEU A 23 12.24 15.09 -7.58
N LYS A 24 11.90 15.60 -8.77
CA LYS A 24 10.49 15.79 -9.18
C LYS A 24 9.73 14.47 -9.22
N ASN A 25 10.36 13.41 -9.72
CA ASN A 25 9.76 12.08 -9.75
C ASN A 25 9.57 11.54 -8.33
N MET A 26 10.58 11.71 -7.48
CA MET A 26 10.53 11.36 -6.06
C MET A 26 9.37 12.04 -5.34
N HIS A 27 9.24 13.37 -5.47
CA HIS A 27 8.13 14.14 -4.89
C HIS A 27 6.77 13.59 -5.34
N LYS A 28 6.59 13.35 -6.64
CA LYS A 28 5.34 12.80 -7.18
C LYS A 28 5.00 11.43 -6.61
N ILE A 29 6.00 10.54 -6.45
CA ILE A 29 5.77 9.20 -5.91
C ILE A 29 5.35 9.30 -4.44
N LEU A 30 6.12 10.04 -3.64
CA LEU A 30 5.87 10.18 -2.20
C LEU A 30 4.52 10.89 -1.93
N GLN A 31 4.18 11.92 -2.69
CA GLN A 31 2.87 12.58 -2.57
C GLN A 31 1.71 11.67 -3.03
N ARG A 32 1.94 10.82 -4.05
CA ARG A 32 0.95 9.81 -4.48
C ARG A 32 0.79 8.69 -3.48
N MET A 33 1.84 8.33 -2.75
CA MET A 33 1.69 7.47 -1.58
C MET A 33 0.71 8.14 -0.65
N ASN A 34 0.88 9.41 -0.31
CA ASN A 34 0.01 10.13 0.62
C ASN A 34 -1.28 10.69 0.00
N LYS A 35 -1.80 10.09 -1.08
CA LYS A 35 -3.05 10.58 -1.70
C LYS A 35 -4.26 10.21 -0.83
N GLY A 36 -4.82 11.24 -0.23
CA GLY A 36 -6.12 11.24 0.44
C GLY A 36 -6.11 11.89 1.82
N TYR A 37 -4.96 12.38 2.31
CA TYR A 37 -4.91 13.21 3.52
C TYR A 37 -5.74 14.49 3.36
N HIS A 38 -6.64 14.72 4.32
CA HIS A 38 -7.46 15.92 4.34
C HIS A 38 -6.61 17.17 4.59
N PRO A 39 -6.87 18.29 3.90
CA PRO A 39 -6.27 19.56 4.22
C PRO A 39 -6.70 19.98 5.63
N GLY A 40 -5.74 20.24 6.53
CA GLY A 40 -6.01 21.03 7.73
C GLY A 40 -5.40 20.64 9.08
N ARG A 41 -4.39 19.76 9.20
CA ARG A 41 -3.73 19.52 10.52
C ARG A 41 -2.22 19.33 10.41
N PHE A 42 -1.46 20.15 11.13
CA PHE A 42 0.01 20.09 11.27
C PHE A 42 0.52 18.73 11.80
N ILE A 43 -0.23 18.12 12.73
CA ILE A 43 0.02 16.78 13.28
C ILE A 43 0.16 15.71 12.18
N ASN A 44 -0.56 15.85 11.06
CA ASN A 44 -0.53 14.87 9.98
C ASN A 44 0.79 14.90 9.18
N CYS A 45 1.51 16.02 9.15
CA CYS A 45 2.71 16.19 8.31
C CYS A 45 3.88 15.36 8.83
N ILE A 46 3.95 15.23 10.16
CA ILE A 46 5.01 14.48 10.83
C ILE A 46 4.85 13.00 10.53
N GLU A 47 3.68 12.43 10.82
CA GLU A 47 3.34 11.03 10.51
C GLU A 47 3.59 10.69 9.05
N VAL A 48 3.13 11.54 8.13
CA VAL A 48 3.34 11.35 6.69
C VAL A 48 4.83 11.30 6.34
N SER A 49 5.65 12.14 6.97
CA SER A 49 7.11 12.13 6.79
C SER A 49 7.76 10.87 7.40
N LEU A 50 7.36 10.46 8.61
CA LEU A 50 7.84 9.21 9.24
C LEU A 50 7.46 7.99 8.40
N ASN A 51 6.25 7.98 7.84
CA ASN A 51 5.75 6.87 7.01
C ASN A 51 6.51 6.78 5.71
N ALA A 52 6.73 7.93 5.05
CA ALA A 52 7.56 7.97 3.84
C ALA A 52 8.95 7.40 4.13
N PHE A 53 9.58 7.79 5.24
CA PHE A 53 10.88 7.26 5.64
C PHE A 53 10.86 5.75 5.91
N LYS A 54 9.96 5.28 6.78
CA LYS A 54 9.84 3.85 7.11
C LYS A 54 9.56 2.99 5.88
N THR A 55 8.70 3.47 4.99
CA THR A 55 8.38 2.79 3.73
C THR A 55 9.61 2.66 2.83
N LEU A 56 10.46 3.69 2.79
CA LEU A 56 11.73 3.62 2.05
C LEU A 56 12.65 2.54 2.62
N LEU A 57 12.76 2.45 3.95
CA LEU A 57 13.58 1.43 4.62
C LEU A 57 13.05 0.02 4.40
N GLU A 58 11.77 -0.22 4.69
CA GLU A 58 11.16 -1.56 4.64
C GLU A 58 11.16 -2.17 3.24
N ASN A 59 10.98 -1.34 2.21
CA ASN A 59 10.98 -1.79 0.82
C ASN A 59 12.34 -1.60 0.14
N GLN A 60 13.38 -1.22 0.90
CA GLN A 60 14.71 -0.91 0.39
C GLN A 60 14.69 0.06 -0.81
N GLY A 61 13.73 0.99 -0.83
CA GLY A 61 13.56 1.97 -1.91
C GLY A 61 12.98 1.44 -3.23
N ASN A 62 12.58 0.17 -3.31
CA ASN A 62 12.14 -0.47 -4.55
C ASN A 62 10.62 -0.44 -4.77
N TYR A 63 9.84 -0.27 -3.70
CA TYR A 63 8.39 -0.30 -3.74
C TYR A 63 7.81 0.65 -2.70
N LEU A 64 6.72 1.33 -3.04
CA LEU A 64 6.12 2.36 -2.21
C LEU A 64 4.59 2.21 -2.26
N PRO A 65 3.96 1.55 -1.27
CA PRO A 65 2.52 1.33 -1.25
C PRO A 65 1.73 2.64 -1.27
N HIS A 66 0.53 2.60 -1.84
CA HIS A 66 -0.42 3.70 -1.74
C HIS A 66 -0.89 3.86 -0.28
N VAL A 67 -0.47 4.96 0.36
CA VAL A 67 -0.84 5.36 1.73
C VAL A 67 -2.12 6.21 1.70
N ALA A 68 -3.27 5.54 1.82
CA ALA A 68 -4.53 6.22 2.08
C ALA A 68 -4.51 6.94 3.46
N PRO A 69 -5.27 8.04 3.62
CA PRO A 69 -5.19 8.96 4.76
C PRO A 69 -5.28 8.26 6.11
N LEU A 70 -4.50 8.74 7.07
CA LEU A 70 -4.72 8.44 8.48
C LEU A 70 -6.08 9.02 8.91
N SER A 71 -6.84 8.26 9.69
CA SER A 71 -8.10 8.71 10.31
C SER A 71 -7.84 9.98 11.11
N ASN A 72 -8.78 10.93 11.04
CA ASN A 72 -8.72 12.24 11.68
C ASN A 72 -7.96 12.24 13.02
N PHE A 73 -6.68 12.62 12.98
CA PHE A 73 -5.92 12.85 14.20
C PHE A 73 -6.62 13.92 15.01
N PRO A 74 -6.88 13.73 16.31
CA PRO A 74 -7.42 14.80 17.14
C PRO A 74 -6.50 16.03 16.98
N PRO A 75 -7.07 17.25 16.93
CA PRO A 75 -6.31 18.46 16.62
C PRO A 75 -5.22 18.78 17.64
N PHE A 76 -5.25 18.13 18.82
CA PHE A 76 -4.26 18.29 19.87
C PHE A 76 -4.07 16.97 20.60
N ILE A 77 -2.85 16.42 20.55
CA ILE A 77 -2.39 15.36 21.45
C ILE A 77 -1.45 16.04 22.45
N SER A 78 -1.81 16.03 23.73
CA SER A 78 -0.91 16.55 24.78
C SER A 78 0.38 15.72 24.78
N ASN A 79 1.54 16.39 24.89
CA ASN A 79 2.87 15.77 24.83
C ASN A 79 3.18 15.04 23.51
N TYR A 80 2.48 15.36 22.42
CA TYR A 80 2.71 14.76 21.10
C TYR A 80 4.17 14.82 20.66
N MET A 81 4.82 15.98 20.85
CA MET A 81 6.22 16.18 20.49
C MET A 81 7.18 15.27 21.29
N GLU A 82 6.89 15.05 22.57
CA GLU A 82 7.69 14.16 23.42
C GLU A 82 7.50 12.69 23.02
N GLN A 83 6.25 12.27 22.75
CA GLN A 83 5.96 10.92 22.24
C GLN A 83 6.56 10.68 20.86
N LEU A 84 6.63 11.73 20.03
CA LEU A 84 7.17 11.65 18.69
C LEU A 84 8.69 11.54 18.68
N ALA A 85 9.38 12.17 19.64
CA ALA A 85 10.82 12.00 19.82
C ALA A 85 11.21 10.53 20.09
N ILE A 86 10.36 9.77 20.80
CA ILE A 86 10.54 8.33 21.00
C ILE A 86 10.39 7.60 19.66
N ARG A 87 9.31 7.89 18.90
CA ARG A 87 9.07 7.25 17.60
C ARG A 87 10.18 7.50 16.61
N ILE A 88 10.75 8.71 16.56
CA ILE A 88 11.88 9.03 15.69
C ILE A 88 13.09 8.14 16.03
N GLN A 89 13.34 7.84 17.30
CA GLN A 89 14.45 6.96 17.70
C GLN A 89 14.25 5.50 17.28
N GLU A 90 13.01 5.07 17.04
CA GLU A 90 12.66 3.70 16.64
C GLU A 90 12.63 3.50 15.11
N LEU A 91 12.80 4.56 14.31
CA LEU A 91 12.67 4.46 12.84
C LEU A 91 13.87 3.79 12.18
N ASP A 92 15.02 3.80 12.83
CA ASP A 92 16.26 3.23 12.32
C ASP A 92 16.93 2.44 13.45
N HIS A 93 17.74 1.44 13.09
CA HIS A 93 18.43 0.61 14.06
C HIS A 93 19.56 1.37 14.78
N GLU A 94 20.07 2.42 14.14
CA GLU A 94 20.96 3.40 14.76
C GLU A 94 20.17 4.60 15.27
N LYS A 95 20.53 5.06 16.48
CA LYS A 95 19.94 6.27 17.05
C LYS A 95 20.27 7.47 16.14
N PRO A 96 19.27 8.26 15.72
CA PRO A 96 19.51 9.43 14.88
C PRO A 96 20.32 10.49 15.63
N ILE A 97 21.12 11.25 14.87
CA ILE A 97 21.78 12.45 15.41
C ILE A 97 20.73 13.54 15.54
N THR A 98 20.54 14.08 16.75
CA THR A 98 19.67 15.23 17.00
C THR A 98 20.48 16.52 16.92
N VAL A 99 20.08 17.41 16.01
CA VAL A 99 20.65 18.74 15.86
C VAL A 99 19.62 19.77 16.29
N ASN A 100 19.90 20.50 17.37
CA ASN A 100 19.13 21.69 17.73
C ASN A 100 19.51 22.83 16.78
N ALA A 101 18.65 23.10 15.81
CA ALA A 101 18.91 23.94 14.66
C ALA A 101 18.15 25.29 14.73
N TRP A 102 17.68 25.71 15.90
CA TRP A 102 16.99 26.98 16.12
C TRP A 102 17.72 28.15 15.44
N GLY A 103 17.09 28.75 14.42
CA GLY A 103 17.65 29.87 13.67
C GLY A 103 18.75 29.50 12.68
N TYR A 104 18.94 28.21 12.36
CA TYR A 104 19.86 27.80 11.31
C TYR A 104 19.30 28.21 9.94
N THR A 105 20.19 28.78 9.13
CA THR A 105 19.99 28.92 7.69
C THR A 105 20.31 27.60 7.00
N TYR A 106 19.89 27.46 5.74
CA TYR A 106 20.27 26.34 4.89
C TYR A 106 21.79 26.17 4.82
N GLU A 107 22.53 27.27 4.65
CA GLU A 107 23.99 27.27 4.62
C GLU A 107 24.60 26.75 5.93
N ARG A 108 24.03 27.13 7.09
CA ARG A 108 24.49 26.62 8.39
C ARG A 108 24.21 25.12 8.54
N LEU A 109 23.08 24.64 8.06
CA LEU A 109 22.78 23.20 8.02
C LEU A 109 23.78 22.45 7.12
N LEU A 110 24.08 22.97 5.93
CA LEU A 110 25.09 22.38 5.04
C LEU A 110 26.50 22.38 5.65
N ASN A 111 26.88 23.47 6.32
CA ASN A 111 28.15 23.55 7.02
C ASN A 111 28.22 22.53 8.16
N TYR A 112 27.13 22.31 8.89
CA TYR A 112 27.05 21.26 9.91
C TYR A 112 27.27 19.88 9.30
N ILE A 113 26.52 19.54 8.24
CA ILE A 113 26.61 18.26 7.51
C ILE A 113 28.04 18.01 7.02
N THR A 114 28.67 19.05 6.45
CA THR A 114 30.04 18.97 5.94
C THR A 114 31.05 18.77 7.06
N THR A 115 30.95 19.56 8.13
CA THR A 115 31.92 19.55 9.26
C THR A 115 31.86 18.25 10.05
N HIS A 116 30.67 17.65 10.16
CA HIS A 116 30.48 16.39 10.89
C HIS A 116 30.52 15.16 9.98
N GLU A 117 30.94 15.33 8.72
CA GLU A 117 31.10 14.26 7.74
C GLU A 117 29.86 13.36 7.62
N ILE A 118 28.67 13.96 7.68
CA ILE A 118 27.41 13.23 7.54
C ILE A 118 27.40 12.56 6.15
N PRO A 119 27.19 11.23 6.08
CA PRO A 119 27.37 10.50 4.84
C PRO A 119 26.31 10.86 3.81
N PHE A 120 26.63 10.64 2.54
CA PHE A 120 25.62 10.74 1.49
C PHE A 120 24.53 9.70 1.68
N TYR A 121 23.35 10.05 1.21
CA TYR A 121 22.12 9.27 1.32
C TYR A 121 21.61 9.13 2.75
N SER A 122 22.04 10.00 3.69
CA SER A 122 21.34 10.19 4.96
C SER A 122 19.96 10.84 4.76
N HIS A 123 19.02 10.44 5.60
CA HIS A 123 17.68 11.04 5.68
C HIS A 123 17.61 12.06 6.79
N LEU A 124 16.94 13.18 6.53
CA LEU A 124 16.68 14.21 7.52
C LEU A 124 15.18 14.28 7.77
N LEU A 125 14.78 14.26 9.04
CA LEU A 125 13.47 14.72 9.48
C LEU A 125 13.64 16.13 10.06
N VAL A 126 13.05 17.10 9.39
CA VAL A 126 13.28 18.53 9.64
C VAL A 126 12.05 19.16 10.26
N PHE A 127 12.20 19.68 11.47
CA PHE A 127 11.22 20.50 12.15
C PHE A 127 11.59 21.97 11.91
N ALA A 128 10.63 22.73 11.39
CA ALA A 128 10.85 24.12 11.07
C ALA A 128 9.57 24.95 11.24
N ASP A 129 9.73 26.19 11.63
CA ASP A 129 8.66 27.18 11.61
C ASP A 129 8.50 27.79 10.21
N LEU A 130 7.25 27.98 9.79
CA LEU A 130 6.92 28.75 8.61
C LEU A 130 7.03 30.25 8.93
N LYS A 131 7.86 30.98 8.19
CA LYS A 131 7.93 32.44 8.27
C LYS A 131 6.64 33.15 7.84
N PRO A 132 5.99 32.78 6.72
CA PRO A 132 4.81 33.49 6.24
C PRO A 132 3.51 33.11 6.96
N LEU A 133 3.49 32.02 7.72
CA LEU A 133 2.29 31.47 8.36
C LEU A 133 2.59 31.06 9.79
N PRO A 134 1.74 31.38 10.78
CA PRO A 134 1.94 30.91 12.14
C PRO A 134 1.83 29.37 12.19
N GLY A 135 2.89 28.71 12.66
CA GLY A 135 2.91 27.27 12.94
C GLY A 135 4.21 26.58 12.52
N GLY A 136 4.53 25.49 13.21
CA GLY A 136 5.62 24.59 12.89
C GLY A 136 5.20 23.53 11.86
N HIS A 137 6.11 23.13 10.99
CA HIS A 137 5.92 22.13 9.95
C HIS A 137 7.05 21.09 9.99
N VAL A 138 6.74 19.87 9.53
CA VAL A 138 7.74 18.81 9.37
C VAL A 138 7.77 18.35 7.94
N PHE A 139 8.97 18.30 7.40
CA PHE A 139 9.26 17.77 6.08
C PHE A 139 10.56 16.96 6.14
N SER A 140 10.84 16.29 5.03
CA SER A 140 12.01 15.44 4.92
C SER A 140 13.10 16.09 4.08
N GLY A 141 14.33 15.69 4.32
CA GLY A 141 15.49 16.05 3.51
C GLY A 141 16.34 14.82 3.18
N ILE A 142 17.11 14.91 2.10
CA ILE A 142 18.08 13.88 1.72
C ILE A 142 19.41 14.54 1.43
N VAL A 143 20.47 14.03 2.07
CA VAL A 143 21.85 14.42 1.77
C VAL A 143 22.30 13.68 0.51
N VAL A 144 22.72 14.40 -0.52
CA VAL A 144 23.24 13.80 -1.76
C VAL A 144 24.52 14.52 -2.19
N PRO A 145 25.40 13.88 -3.00
CA PRO A 145 26.52 14.58 -3.60
C PRO A 145 26.04 15.52 -4.71
N ASP A 146 26.60 16.72 -4.76
CA ASP A 146 26.53 17.60 -5.91
C ASP A 146 27.53 17.16 -7.02
N ALA A 147 27.61 17.93 -8.11
CA ALA A 147 28.51 17.65 -9.23
C ALA A 147 30.01 17.67 -8.85
N HIS A 148 30.36 18.27 -7.71
CA HIS A 148 31.71 18.36 -7.17
C HIS A 148 31.93 17.42 -5.97
N ASN A 149 31.00 16.48 -5.74
CA ASN A 149 31.03 15.55 -4.62
C ASN A 149 31.01 16.25 -3.25
N LYS A 150 30.39 17.43 -3.17
CA LYS A 150 30.08 18.13 -1.91
C LYS A 150 28.64 17.82 -1.49
N PRO A 151 28.34 17.82 -0.19
CA PRO A 151 26.98 17.59 0.28
C PRO A 151 26.05 18.72 -0.13
N ILE A 152 24.90 18.34 -0.67
CA ILE A 152 23.73 19.18 -0.84
C ILE A 152 22.52 18.48 -0.22
N VAL A 153 21.62 19.25 0.39
CA VAL A 153 20.37 18.73 0.93
C VAL A 153 19.23 19.15 0.04
N TYR A 154 18.50 18.17 -0.49
CA TYR A 154 17.21 18.41 -1.14
C TYR A 154 16.08 18.09 -0.19
N PHE A 155 15.16 19.04 0.00
CA PHE A 155 13.98 18.85 0.81
C PHE A 155 12.79 18.37 -0.02
N TYR A 156 11.87 17.70 0.66
CA TYR A 156 10.61 17.28 0.10
C TYR A 156 9.52 17.26 1.16
N ASP A 157 8.34 17.74 0.77
CA ASP A 157 7.12 17.59 1.55
C ASP A 157 6.39 16.32 1.09
N ALA A 158 6.41 15.30 1.94
CA ALA A 158 5.74 14.04 1.69
C ALA A 158 4.21 14.20 1.62
N GLN A 159 3.64 15.23 2.27
CA GLN A 159 2.21 15.52 2.25
C GLN A 159 1.79 16.27 0.97
N GLY A 160 2.73 16.99 0.33
CA GLY A 160 2.48 17.81 -0.86
C GLY A 160 1.54 18.98 -0.61
N PHE A 161 1.56 19.53 0.61
CA PHE A 161 0.87 20.76 0.97
C PHE A 161 1.69 21.98 0.54
N LEU A 162 3.00 21.93 0.79
CA LEU A 162 3.91 23.04 0.55
C LEU A 162 4.25 23.22 -0.94
N PRO A 163 4.44 24.47 -1.40
CA PRO A 163 5.01 24.75 -2.70
C PRO A 163 6.40 24.13 -2.87
N GLU A 164 6.60 23.38 -3.95
CA GLU A 164 7.92 22.83 -4.32
C GLU A 164 9.00 23.92 -4.37
N THR A 165 8.61 25.15 -4.75
CA THR A 165 9.50 26.32 -4.78
C THR A 165 10.05 26.69 -3.41
N TRP A 166 9.28 26.49 -2.32
CA TRP A 166 9.73 26.84 -0.97
C TRP A 166 10.74 25.84 -0.42
N LEU A 167 10.74 24.62 -0.94
CA LEU A 167 11.64 23.54 -0.55
C LEU A 167 12.99 23.60 -1.29
N HIS A 168 13.15 24.54 -2.23
CA HIS A 168 14.39 24.72 -2.97
C HIS A 168 15.48 25.28 -2.04
N PRO A 169 16.72 24.74 -2.06
CA PRO A 169 17.84 25.24 -1.26
C PRO A 169 18.00 26.76 -1.23
N GLU A 170 17.96 27.39 -2.40
CA GLU A 170 18.14 28.84 -2.56
C GLU A 170 16.95 29.69 -2.09
N GLU A 171 15.76 29.11 -1.94
CA GLU A 171 14.55 29.81 -1.48
C GLU A 171 14.23 29.44 -0.02
N PHE A 172 14.85 28.39 0.52
CA PHE A 172 14.50 27.77 1.79
C PHE A 172 14.47 28.77 2.96
N ASP A 173 15.52 29.58 3.06
CA ASP A 173 15.66 30.56 4.14
C ASP A 173 14.66 31.72 4.03
N GLN A 174 13.96 31.90 2.91
CA GLN A 174 12.87 32.86 2.80
C GLN A 174 11.61 32.39 3.54
N PHE A 175 11.38 31.08 3.57
CA PHE A 175 10.11 30.50 4.02
C PHE A 175 10.21 29.77 5.35
N TYR A 176 11.40 29.32 5.75
CA TYR A 176 11.58 28.49 6.94
C TYR A 176 12.60 29.06 7.93
N THR A 177 12.34 28.78 9.20
CA THR A 177 13.33 28.82 10.27
C THR A 177 13.46 27.42 10.85
N LEU A 178 14.65 26.83 10.81
CA LEU A 178 14.86 25.51 11.39
C LEU A 178 14.73 25.55 12.92
N GLU A 179 14.20 24.47 13.49
CA GLU A 179 14.12 24.25 14.94
C GLU A 179 14.98 23.05 15.35
N THR A 180 14.67 21.87 14.80
CA THR A 180 15.33 20.60 15.14
C THR A 180 15.45 19.75 13.89
N VAL A 181 16.61 19.10 13.72
CA VAL A 181 16.85 18.16 12.62
C VAL A 181 17.29 16.83 13.21
N TYR A 182 16.61 15.75 12.82
CA TYR A 182 17.03 14.39 13.11
C TYR A 182 17.68 13.79 11.87
N ILE A 183 18.92 13.35 12.00
CA ILE A 183 19.70 12.79 10.89
C ILE A 183 19.80 11.28 11.07
N HIS A 184 19.18 10.54 10.17
CA HIS A 184 19.27 9.09 10.06
C HIS A 184 20.33 8.74 9.02
N GLN A 185 21.36 8.02 9.44
CA GLN A 185 22.55 7.79 8.64
C GLN A 185 23.04 6.35 8.64
N SER A 186 22.22 5.40 9.10
CA SER A 186 22.63 4.01 9.15
C SER A 186 22.96 3.45 7.75
N PRO A 187 23.77 2.38 7.65
CA PRO A 187 24.08 1.75 6.37
C PRO A 187 22.83 1.31 5.59
N ASP A 188 21.78 0.87 6.28
CA ASP A 188 20.51 0.47 5.67
C ASP A 188 19.75 1.67 5.12
N THR A 189 19.72 2.78 5.87
CA THR A 189 19.16 4.05 5.42
C THR A 189 19.84 4.53 4.15
N GLN A 190 21.18 4.57 4.15
CA GLN A 190 21.96 4.99 2.98
C GLN A 190 21.67 4.11 1.76
N LYS A 191 21.60 2.79 1.95
CA LYS A 191 21.32 1.83 0.88
C LYS A 191 19.90 2.01 0.32
N ALA A 192 18.90 2.16 1.17
CA ALA A 192 17.50 2.33 0.78
C ALA A 192 17.30 3.63 -0.02
N ILE A 193 17.84 4.75 0.47
CA ILE A 193 17.76 6.04 -0.22
C ILE A 193 18.48 6.00 -1.55
N LYS A 194 19.69 5.45 -1.59
CA LYS A 194 20.46 5.32 -2.84
C LYS A 194 19.70 4.52 -3.89
N LYS A 195 19.09 3.38 -3.50
CA LYS A 195 18.24 2.58 -4.38
C LYS A 195 17.02 3.36 -4.86
N PHE A 196 16.37 4.11 -3.96
CA PHE A 196 15.18 4.88 -4.32
C PHE A 196 15.49 6.02 -5.29
N ILE A 197 16.58 6.75 -5.09
CA ILE A 197 17.04 7.78 -6.03
C ILE A 197 17.34 7.14 -7.39
N HIS A 198 18.04 6.01 -7.41
CA HIS A 198 18.33 5.28 -8.65
C HIS A 198 17.04 4.85 -9.36
N PHE A 199 16.06 4.35 -8.63
CA PHE A 199 14.73 4.05 -9.16
C PHE A 199 14.08 5.29 -9.80
N CYS A 200 14.11 6.43 -9.12
CA CYS A 200 13.54 7.70 -9.62
C CYS A 200 14.28 8.28 -10.84
N GLN A 201 15.57 7.99 -10.99
CA GLN A 201 16.37 8.38 -12.16
C GLN A 201 16.01 7.56 -13.40
N ASN A 202 15.62 6.30 -13.22
CA ASN A 202 15.34 5.38 -14.32
C ASN A 202 13.86 5.36 -14.77
N HIS A 203 12.96 5.97 -13.99
CA HIS A 203 11.51 5.94 -14.24
C HIS A 203 10.92 7.35 -14.33
N ASP A 204 10.90 7.91 -15.54
CA ASP A 204 10.47 9.30 -15.81
C ASP A 204 8.95 9.53 -15.81
N SER A 205 8.16 8.47 -15.93
CA SER A 205 6.70 8.56 -15.89
C SER A 205 6.15 7.30 -15.30
N ILE A 206 6.02 7.26 -13.98
CA ILE A 206 5.35 6.13 -13.35
C ILE A 206 3.84 6.32 -13.62
N ASN A 207 3.37 5.71 -14.70
CA ASN A 207 2.11 4.99 -14.62
C ASN A 207 2.29 4.06 -13.42
N LEU A 208 1.75 4.47 -12.27
CA LEU A 208 1.70 3.67 -11.04
C LEU A 208 0.52 2.70 -11.07
N ASN A 209 -0.17 2.57 -12.23
CA ASN A 209 -0.53 1.24 -12.65
C ASN A 209 0.83 0.57 -12.84
N LEU A 210 1.25 -0.22 -11.86
CA LEU A 210 2.31 -1.18 -12.04
C LEU A 210 1.95 -1.99 -13.30
N ASP A 211 2.36 -1.51 -14.47
CA ASP A 211 2.68 -2.37 -15.59
C ASP A 211 3.93 -3.07 -15.10
N ILE A 212 3.69 -4.12 -14.31
CA ILE A 212 4.63 -5.17 -13.97
C ILE A 212 5.04 -5.73 -15.32
N LYS A 213 6.02 -5.07 -15.96
CA LYS A 213 6.68 -5.60 -17.14
C LYS A 213 7.63 -6.66 -16.65
N GLN A 214 7.09 -7.86 -16.49
CA GLN A 214 7.69 -9.19 -16.64
C GLN A 214 6.81 -10.16 -15.87
N GLU A 215 6.12 -11.05 -16.58
CA GLU A 215 5.53 -12.35 -16.17
C GLU A 215 5.57 -12.73 -14.67
N GLU A 216 5.09 -11.89 -13.77
CA GLU A 216 4.95 -12.27 -12.37
C GLU A 216 3.73 -13.17 -12.26
N ASN A 217 3.97 -14.38 -11.75
CA ASN A 217 2.90 -15.32 -11.43
C ASN A 217 1.85 -14.62 -10.55
N PHE A 218 0.58 -14.61 -10.99
CA PHE A 218 -0.54 -13.99 -10.28
C PHE A 218 -0.57 -14.34 -8.77
N PHE A 219 -0.22 -15.57 -8.41
CA PHE A 219 -0.19 -16.02 -7.01
C PHE A 219 0.87 -15.28 -6.19
N MET A 220 2.06 -15.05 -6.75
CA MET A 220 3.14 -14.30 -6.10
C MET A 220 2.76 -12.83 -5.94
N LEU A 221 2.20 -12.22 -6.99
CA LEU A 221 1.73 -10.84 -6.94
C LEU A 221 0.66 -10.65 -5.85
N LEU A 222 -0.32 -11.56 -5.80
CA LEU A 222 -1.37 -11.53 -4.79
C LEU A 222 -0.80 -11.66 -3.37
N GLN A 223 0.14 -12.58 -3.15
CA GLN A 223 0.82 -12.75 -1.88
C GLN A 223 1.57 -11.48 -1.46
N GLN A 224 2.35 -10.90 -2.38
CA GLN A 224 3.10 -9.67 -2.12
C GLN A 224 2.16 -8.53 -1.72
N ARG A 225 1.07 -8.32 -2.45
CA ARG A 225 0.10 -7.26 -2.17
C ARG A 225 -0.57 -7.42 -0.81
N LEU A 226 -0.94 -8.64 -0.43
CA LEU A 226 -1.50 -8.95 0.89
C LEU A 226 -0.46 -8.69 2.00
N GLN A 227 0.80 -9.07 1.80
CA GLN A 227 1.87 -8.79 2.76
C GLN A 227 2.07 -7.28 2.97
N GLU A 228 2.07 -6.52 1.88
CA GLU A 228 2.20 -5.06 1.92
C GLU A 228 1.03 -4.41 2.67
N TYR A 229 -0.20 -4.85 2.40
CA TYR A 229 -1.39 -4.38 3.12
C TYR A 229 -1.24 -4.61 4.62
N LEU A 230 -0.81 -5.80 5.04
CA LEU A 230 -0.65 -6.15 6.45
C LEU A 230 0.42 -5.31 7.15
N LYS A 231 1.60 -5.14 6.53
CA LYS A 231 2.66 -4.26 7.05
C LYS A 231 2.14 -2.84 7.28
N LEU A 232 1.42 -2.31 6.29
CA LEU A 232 0.85 -0.98 6.36
C LEU A 232 -0.19 -0.86 7.48
N GLU A 233 -1.11 -1.81 7.61
CA GLU A 233 -2.13 -1.78 8.66
C GLU A 233 -1.56 -1.97 10.07
N CYS A 234 -0.57 -2.86 10.26
CA CYS A 234 0.14 -2.97 11.54
C CYS A 234 0.74 -1.63 11.95
N PHE A 235 1.46 -1.00 11.03
CA PHE A 235 2.07 0.30 11.26
C PHE A 235 1.03 1.39 11.61
N ARG A 236 -0.12 1.40 10.91
CA ARG A 236 -1.22 2.33 11.19
C ARG A 236 -1.80 2.14 12.59
N LEU A 237 -2.04 0.89 12.98
CA LEU A 237 -2.60 0.57 14.30
C LEU A 237 -1.62 0.91 15.42
N GLN A 238 -0.33 0.61 15.22
CA GLN A 238 0.73 1.05 16.13
C GLN A 238 0.70 2.57 16.31
N SER A 239 0.58 3.34 15.21
CA SER A 239 0.47 4.80 15.25
C SER A 239 -0.79 5.29 15.98
N ASN A 240 -1.94 4.65 15.76
CA ASN A 240 -3.22 5.00 16.39
C ASN A 240 -3.21 4.77 17.92
N ARG A 241 -2.58 3.69 18.41
CA ARG A 241 -2.56 3.32 19.84
C ARG A 241 -2.07 4.43 20.77
N PHE A 242 -1.11 5.23 20.33
CA PHE A 242 -0.53 6.32 21.12
C PHE A 242 -1.45 7.54 21.25
N THR A 243 -2.49 7.63 20.42
CA THR A 243 -3.39 8.79 20.34
C THR A 243 -4.77 8.55 20.94
N SER A 244 -5.18 7.29 21.06
CA SER A 244 -6.49 6.89 21.55
C SER A 244 -6.42 6.26 22.94
N ASN A 245 -6.43 7.08 23.98
CA ASN A 245 -6.44 6.61 25.38
C ASN A 245 -7.66 5.73 25.74
N HIS A 246 -8.71 5.71 24.90
CA HIS A 246 -9.99 5.04 25.19
C HIS A 246 -10.27 3.76 24.39
N GLN A 247 -9.37 3.32 23.47
CA GLN A 247 -9.59 2.13 22.62
C GLN A 247 -8.39 1.15 22.59
N SER A 248 -7.45 1.30 23.52
CA SER A 248 -6.16 0.57 23.56
C SER A 248 -6.29 -0.96 23.40
N ALA A 249 -7.20 -1.62 24.12
CA ALA A 249 -7.32 -3.08 24.09
C ALA A 249 -7.87 -3.64 22.77
N LEU A 250 -8.85 -2.96 22.17
CA LEU A 250 -9.45 -3.36 20.88
C LEU A 250 -8.47 -3.12 19.73
N LEU A 251 -7.75 -2.00 19.75
CA LEU A 251 -6.70 -1.70 18.78
C LEU A 251 -5.53 -2.66 18.91
N GLN A 252 -5.17 -3.06 20.14
CA GLN A 252 -4.11 -4.05 20.35
C GLN A 252 -4.51 -5.42 19.80
N ALA A 253 -5.72 -5.90 20.10
CA ALA A 253 -6.18 -7.18 19.57
C ALA A 253 -6.20 -7.21 18.04
N LYS A 254 -6.51 -6.07 17.39
CA LYS A 254 -6.46 -5.95 15.93
C LYS A 254 -5.01 -5.95 15.40
N LEU A 255 -4.11 -5.27 16.09
CA LEU A 255 -2.69 -5.28 15.76
C LEU A 255 -2.13 -6.70 15.87
N ASP A 256 -2.40 -7.40 16.97
CA ASP A 256 -1.98 -8.79 17.19
C ASP A 256 -2.47 -9.71 16.06
N GLN A 257 -3.72 -9.53 15.59
CA GLN A 257 -4.27 -10.30 14.48
C GLN A 257 -3.54 -10.04 13.15
N TYR A 258 -3.20 -8.79 12.84
CA TYR A 258 -2.46 -8.48 11.61
C TYR A 258 -0.98 -8.87 11.70
N GLU A 259 -0.35 -8.74 12.86
CA GLU A 259 1.02 -9.21 13.09
C GLU A 259 1.11 -10.73 12.93
N HIS A 260 0.14 -11.47 13.48
CA HIS A 260 0.04 -12.91 13.28
C HIS A 260 -0.13 -13.30 11.80
N LEU A 261 -1.04 -12.63 11.07
CA LEU A 261 -1.20 -12.86 9.63
C LEU A 261 0.09 -12.53 8.86
N LEU A 262 0.79 -11.46 9.23
CA LEU A 262 2.04 -11.06 8.59
C LEU A 262 3.16 -12.11 8.77
N GLU A 263 3.20 -12.80 9.90
CA GLU A 263 4.11 -13.93 10.14
C GLU A 263 3.74 -15.16 9.29
N GLU A 264 2.45 -15.40 9.06
CA GLU A 264 1.97 -16.53 8.27
C GLU A 264 2.20 -16.38 6.76
N ILE A 265 2.29 -15.14 6.23
CA ILE A 265 2.41 -14.87 4.78
C ILE A 265 3.86 -14.91 4.22
N THR A 266 4.80 -15.50 4.97
CA THR A 266 6.25 -15.52 4.70
C THR A 266 6.68 -15.94 3.27
N PRO A 267 7.92 -15.64 2.84
CA PRO A 267 8.33 -15.62 1.42
C PRO A 267 8.28 -16.93 0.62
N ALA A 268 7.91 -18.05 1.23
CA ALA A 268 7.57 -19.23 0.46
C ALA A 268 6.23 -18.99 -0.25
N ALA A 269 6.15 -19.28 -1.55
CA ALA A 269 4.90 -19.14 -2.29
C ALA A 269 3.81 -19.96 -1.59
N LEU A 270 2.79 -19.28 -1.05
CA LEU A 270 1.66 -19.97 -0.44
C LEU A 270 0.92 -20.74 -1.55
N SER A 271 0.53 -21.98 -1.26
CA SER A 271 -0.32 -22.73 -2.18
C SER A 271 -1.65 -22.00 -2.40
N PRO A 272 -2.31 -22.17 -3.56
CA PRO A 272 -3.55 -21.45 -3.87
C PRO A 272 -4.61 -21.56 -2.75
N GLU A 273 -4.82 -22.74 -2.19
CA GLU A 273 -5.76 -22.96 -1.10
C GLU A 273 -5.40 -22.22 0.20
N ARG A 274 -4.09 -22.13 0.52
CA ARG A 274 -3.60 -21.32 1.65
C ARG A 274 -3.83 -19.84 1.39
N LEU A 275 -3.59 -19.36 0.17
CA LEU A 275 -3.88 -17.98 -0.22
C LEU A 275 -5.37 -17.64 -0.08
N GLY A 276 -6.28 -18.54 -0.47
CA GLY A 276 -7.72 -18.31 -0.32
C GLY A 276 -8.15 -18.15 1.14
N ILE A 277 -7.64 -19.00 2.03
CA ILE A 277 -7.87 -18.89 3.48
C ILE A 277 -7.32 -17.56 4.01
N PHE A 278 -6.12 -17.20 3.56
CA PHE A 278 -5.43 -15.99 3.99
C PHE A 278 -6.17 -14.70 3.58
N ILE A 279 -6.69 -14.64 2.35
CA ILE A 279 -7.53 -13.53 1.86
C ILE A 279 -8.78 -13.40 2.74
N LYS A 280 -9.45 -14.52 3.03
CA LYS A 280 -10.65 -14.53 3.88
C LYS A 280 -10.32 -14.00 5.29
N GLN A 281 -9.26 -14.49 5.92
CA GLN A 281 -8.86 -14.03 7.27
C GLN A 281 -8.50 -12.54 7.28
N THR A 282 -7.68 -12.10 6.33
CA THR A 282 -7.29 -10.68 6.19
C THR A 282 -8.51 -9.79 6.02
N ALA A 283 -9.46 -10.19 5.16
CA ALA A 283 -10.69 -9.45 4.93
C ALA A 283 -11.62 -9.44 6.15
N LEU A 284 -11.66 -10.53 6.93
CA LEU A 284 -12.41 -10.58 8.19
C LEU A 284 -11.84 -9.60 9.22
N VAL A 285 -10.52 -9.52 9.39
CA VAL A 285 -9.88 -8.52 10.27
C VAL A 285 -10.14 -7.10 9.76
N ALA A 286 -10.11 -6.91 8.44
CA ALA A 286 -10.43 -5.63 7.81
C ALA A 286 -11.89 -5.19 8.04
N ALA A 287 -12.84 -6.14 8.00
CA ALA A 287 -14.29 -5.91 8.12
C ALA A 287 -14.82 -5.92 9.56
N HIS A 288 -14.23 -6.69 10.47
CA HIS A 288 -14.67 -6.82 11.86
C HIS A 288 -14.16 -5.65 12.71
N HIS A 289 -14.90 -4.54 12.69
CA HIS A 289 -15.13 -3.67 13.86
C HIS A 289 -16.53 -3.05 13.72
N VAL A 290 -17.53 -3.80 14.20
CA VAL A 290 -18.90 -3.32 14.38
C VAL A 290 -18.91 -2.40 15.61
N TYR A 291 -19.64 -1.28 15.52
CA TYR A 291 -19.75 -0.15 16.45
C TYR A 291 -18.79 1.02 16.24
N SER A 292 -18.93 1.61 15.06
CA SER A 292 -18.81 3.06 14.92
C SER A 292 -19.97 3.55 14.06
N PHE A 293 -21.04 4.03 14.70
CA PHE A 293 -21.98 5.00 14.11
C PHE A 293 -21.31 6.38 13.90
N ASN A 294 -19.98 6.41 13.83
CA ASN A 294 -19.19 7.55 13.40
C ASN A 294 -18.68 7.25 11.99
N TRP A 295 -19.02 8.12 11.06
CA TRP A 295 -18.47 8.20 9.70
C TRP A 295 -16.94 8.39 9.64
N PHE A 296 -16.22 8.21 10.75
CA PHE A 296 -14.81 8.58 10.91
C PHE A 296 -13.82 7.40 10.94
N ASN A 297 -14.25 6.13 10.86
CA ASN A 297 -13.30 5.02 10.73
C ASN A 297 -13.71 3.79 9.85
N PRO A 298 -14.17 3.99 8.60
CA PRO A 298 -14.38 2.90 7.62
C PRO A 298 -13.07 2.42 6.93
N GLN A 299 -11.90 2.68 7.53
CA GLN A 299 -10.65 2.83 6.80
C GLN A 299 -9.95 1.51 6.39
N SER A 300 -9.75 0.55 7.30
CA SER A 300 -9.02 -0.70 6.98
C SER A 300 -9.63 -1.48 5.82
N PHE A 301 -10.96 -1.52 5.74
CA PHE A 301 -11.69 -2.16 4.63
C PHE A 301 -11.53 -1.40 3.31
N ILE A 302 -11.62 -0.06 3.34
CA ILE A 302 -11.38 0.77 2.15
C ILE A 302 -9.95 0.57 1.64
N HIS A 303 -8.95 0.42 2.53
CA HIS A 303 -7.57 0.17 2.11
C HIS A 303 -7.38 -1.22 1.56
N PHE A 304 -8.02 -2.23 2.15
CA PHE A 304 -8.02 -3.58 1.60
C PHE A 304 -8.59 -3.57 0.18
N PHE A 305 -9.70 -2.86 -0.04
CA PHE A 305 -10.29 -2.65 -1.35
C PHE A 305 -9.32 -1.94 -2.32
N GLU A 306 -8.83 -0.75 -1.96
CA GLU A 306 -7.97 0.05 -2.84
C GLU A 306 -6.64 -0.63 -3.18
N ASN A 307 -6.07 -1.41 -2.26
CA ASN A 307 -4.82 -2.14 -2.47
C ASN A 307 -4.96 -3.34 -3.44
N SER A 308 -6.17 -3.86 -3.60
CA SER A 308 -6.40 -5.13 -4.32
C SER A 308 -7.45 -5.06 -5.44
N LYS A 309 -8.00 -3.87 -5.73
CA LYS A 309 -9.07 -3.66 -6.73
C LYS A 309 -8.68 -3.97 -8.18
N ASP A 310 -7.40 -3.91 -8.50
CA ASP A 310 -6.84 -4.25 -9.81
C ASP A 310 -6.66 -5.76 -9.98
N LEU A 311 -6.47 -6.49 -8.89
CA LEU A 311 -6.23 -7.95 -8.88
C LEU A 311 -7.49 -8.78 -9.13
N VAL A 312 -8.70 -8.21 -8.96
CA VAL A 312 -9.97 -8.95 -9.13
C VAL A 312 -10.43 -9.08 -10.58
N LYS A 313 -9.71 -8.47 -11.53
CA LYS A 313 -10.04 -8.56 -12.94
C LYS A 313 -9.72 -9.96 -13.48
N HIS A 314 -10.74 -10.63 -14.02
CA HIS A 314 -10.59 -11.94 -14.65
C HIS A 314 -9.94 -11.83 -16.03
N GLU A 315 -9.26 -12.90 -16.43
CA GLU A 315 -8.66 -13.03 -17.76
C GLU A 315 -9.56 -13.91 -18.64
N HIS A 316 -9.74 -13.53 -19.89
CA HIS A 316 -10.49 -14.36 -20.83
C HIS A 316 -9.77 -15.67 -21.11
N TYR A 317 -10.55 -16.74 -21.24
CA TYR A 317 -10.04 -18.03 -21.63
C TYR A 317 -9.40 -17.97 -23.03
N THR A 318 -8.15 -18.45 -23.15
CA THR A 318 -7.34 -18.35 -24.37
C THR A 318 -7.17 -19.68 -25.12
N GLY A 319 -8.02 -20.67 -24.85
CA GLY A 319 -7.94 -21.96 -25.54
C GLY A 319 -6.91 -22.94 -24.97
N ILE A 320 -6.62 -22.84 -23.67
CA ILE A 320 -5.74 -23.75 -22.90
C ILE A 320 -6.11 -25.23 -23.14
N THR A 321 -5.12 -26.05 -23.49
CA THR A 321 -5.28 -27.50 -23.74
C THR A 321 -4.74 -28.38 -22.61
N ASP A 322 -3.80 -27.88 -21.82
CA ASP A 322 -3.11 -28.64 -20.78
C ASP A 322 -3.90 -28.64 -19.46
N ILE A 323 -4.05 -29.81 -18.84
CA ILE A 323 -4.84 -29.99 -17.60
C ILE A 323 -4.25 -29.17 -16.43
N THR A 324 -2.93 -29.07 -16.33
CA THR A 324 -2.26 -28.29 -15.29
C THR A 324 -2.50 -26.79 -15.47
N GLU A 325 -2.45 -26.32 -16.71
CA GLU A 325 -2.80 -24.94 -17.05
C GLU A 325 -4.28 -24.64 -16.80
N MET A 326 -5.19 -25.58 -17.08
CA MET A 326 -6.62 -25.46 -16.73
C MET A 326 -6.83 -25.37 -15.22
N LYS A 327 -6.13 -26.20 -14.44
CA LYS A 327 -6.12 -26.14 -12.97
C LYS A 327 -5.65 -24.77 -12.48
N ASN A 328 -4.55 -24.25 -13.04
CA ASN A 328 -4.02 -22.94 -12.67
C ASN A 328 -4.98 -21.80 -13.02
N TYR A 329 -5.66 -21.88 -14.16
CA TYR A 329 -6.71 -20.94 -14.55
C TYR A 329 -7.87 -20.94 -13.55
N LEU A 330 -8.34 -22.12 -13.13
CA LEU A 330 -9.38 -22.25 -12.11
C LEU A 330 -8.93 -21.76 -10.73
N ASN A 331 -7.69 -22.07 -10.32
CA ASN A 331 -7.09 -21.54 -9.10
C ASN A 331 -7.10 -20.01 -9.09
N ALA A 332 -6.66 -19.39 -10.19
CA ALA A 332 -6.67 -17.94 -10.33
C ALA A 332 -8.09 -17.36 -10.28
N TYR A 333 -9.04 -17.96 -11.01
CA TYR A 333 -10.43 -17.53 -11.00
C TYR A 333 -11.05 -17.59 -9.59
N LEU A 334 -10.87 -18.70 -8.88
CA LEU A 334 -11.40 -18.90 -7.52
C LEU A 334 -10.81 -17.88 -6.53
N LEU A 335 -9.50 -17.63 -6.58
CA LEU A 335 -8.86 -16.61 -5.75
C LEU A 335 -9.37 -15.20 -6.06
N LYS A 336 -9.56 -14.86 -7.34
CA LYS A 336 -10.13 -13.58 -7.75
C LYS A 336 -11.57 -13.41 -7.27
N GLU A 337 -12.40 -14.46 -7.31
CA GLU A 337 -13.75 -14.43 -6.76
C GLU A 337 -13.76 -14.32 -5.23
N ILE A 338 -12.89 -15.05 -4.52
CA ILE A 338 -12.72 -14.93 -3.06
C ILE A 338 -12.35 -13.49 -2.71
N LEU A 339 -11.34 -12.91 -3.37
CA LEU A 339 -10.89 -11.54 -3.15
C LEU A 339 -12.01 -10.52 -3.45
N ARG A 340 -12.70 -10.65 -4.58
CA ARG A 340 -13.80 -9.76 -4.98
C ARG A 340 -14.97 -9.80 -4.00
N LEU A 341 -15.30 -10.97 -3.48
CA LEU A 341 -16.37 -11.10 -2.47
C LEU A 341 -15.92 -10.59 -1.11
N SER A 342 -14.65 -10.78 -0.75
CA SER A 342 -14.03 -10.22 0.46
C SER A 342 -13.91 -8.68 0.42
N GLN A 343 -13.86 -8.09 -0.77
CA GLN A 343 -13.90 -6.64 -1.03
C GLN A 343 -15.29 -6.02 -0.90
N ARG A 344 -16.28 -6.77 -0.42
CA ARG A 344 -17.64 -6.27 -0.25
C ARG A 344 -17.88 -5.76 1.17
N ASN A 345 -18.37 -4.53 1.29
CA ASN A 345 -18.58 -3.88 2.59
C ASN A 345 -19.79 -4.46 3.34
N ASP A 346 -20.61 -5.28 2.65
CA ASP A 346 -21.68 -6.05 3.23
C ASP A 346 -21.17 -7.45 3.63
N ALA A 347 -20.44 -7.52 4.75
CA ALA A 347 -20.06 -8.77 5.40
C ALA A 347 -21.29 -9.47 6.02
N THR A 348 -22.31 -9.74 5.20
CA THR A 348 -23.47 -10.53 5.58
C THR A 348 -23.06 -11.99 5.74
N ASN A 349 -23.80 -12.74 6.55
CA ASN A 349 -23.63 -14.19 6.66
C ASN A 349 -23.68 -14.89 5.28
N TYR A 350 -24.40 -14.32 4.31
CA TYR A 350 -24.49 -14.87 2.95
C TYR A 350 -23.19 -14.69 2.16
N THR A 351 -22.59 -13.50 2.17
CA THR A 351 -21.31 -13.23 1.51
C THR A 351 -20.21 -14.09 2.11
N LEU A 352 -20.13 -14.15 3.45
CA LEU A 352 -19.14 -14.97 4.17
C LEU A 352 -19.29 -16.46 3.89
N ASN A 353 -20.52 -16.98 3.87
CA ASN A 353 -20.78 -18.38 3.51
C ASN A 353 -20.42 -18.67 2.04
N LYS A 354 -20.66 -17.72 1.12
CA LYS A 354 -20.24 -17.88 -0.27
C LYS A 354 -18.72 -17.90 -0.43
N VAL A 355 -18.01 -17.02 0.29
CA VAL A 355 -16.54 -17.04 0.37
C VAL A 355 -16.05 -18.38 0.92
N GLU A 356 -16.66 -18.90 1.99
CA GLU A 356 -16.32 -20.21 2.56
C GLU A 356 -16.45 -21.34 1.54
N GLN A 357 -17.57 -21.36 0.80
CA GLN A 357 -17.81 -22.36 -0.23
C GLN A 357 -16.79 -22.28 -1.37
N TYR A 358 -16.38 -21.07 -1.79
CA TYR A 358 -15.30 -20.93 -2.77
C TYR A 358 -13.94 -21.37 -2.22
N CYS A 359 -13.62 -21.11 -0.95
CA CYS A 359 -12.42 -21.64 -0.30
C CYS A 359 -12.44 -23.18 -0.26
N SER A 360 -13.59 -23.80 0.03
CA SER A 360 -13.74 -25.25 -0.01
C SER A 360 -13.51 -25.82 -1.41
N LEU A 361 -14.04 -25.18 -2.46
CA LEU A 361 -13.81 -25.60 -3.84
C LEU A 361 -12.34 -25.46 -4.25
N LEU A 362 -11.67 -24.39 -3.80
CA LEU A 362 -10.24 -24.18 -4.03
C LEU A 362 -9.39 -25.24 -3.33
N GLN A 363 -9.76 -25.63 -2.11
CA GLN A 363 -9.12 -26.73 -1.40
C GLN A 363 -9.35 -28.08 -2.11
N GLU A 364 -10.60 -28.35 -2.52
CA GLU A 364 -10.95 -29.58 -3.25
C GLU A 364 -10.10 -29.72 -4.52
N LEU A 365 -10.03 -28.67 -5.34
CA LEU A 365 -9.27 -28.62 -6.59
C LEU A 365 -7.78 -28.97 -6.41
N ASN A 366 -7.20 -28.75 -5.24
CA ASN A 366 -5.78 -28.97 -4.98
C ASN A 366 -5.47 -30.26 -4.20
N GLN A 367 -6.47 -31.08 -3.87
CA GLN A 367 -6.29 -32.29 -3.04
C GLN A 367 -6.07 -33.60 -3.81
N GLN A 368 -6.45 -33.67 -5.09
CA GLN A 368 -6.45 -34.91 -5.86
C GLN A 368 -5.81 -34.72 -7.23
N GLU A 369 -5.45 -35.83 -7.86
CA GLU A 369 -5.02 -35.87 -9.25
C GLU A 369 -6.17 -35.43 -10.15
N ILE A 370 -5.84 -34.63 -11.16
CA ILE A 370 -6.85 -33.92 -11.96
C ILE A 370 -6.91 -34.55 -13.34
N ASP A 371 -8.13 -34.86 -13.76
CA ASP A 371 -8.52 -35.21 -15.13
C ASP A 371 -9.68 -34.31 -15.60
N GLU A 372 -10.05 -34.45 -16.87
CA GLU A 372 -11.12 -33.68 -17.49
C GLU A 372 -12.50 -33.92 -16.84
N GLU A 373 -12.79 -35.15 -16.37
CA GLU A 373 -14.04 -35.46 -15.67
C GLU A 373 -14.12 -34.76 -14.30
N TYR A 374 -13.00 -34.73 -13.57
CA TYR A 374 -12.87 -34.00 -12.33
C TYR A 374 -13.03 -32.49 -12.55
N LEU A 375 -12.37 -31.94 -13.58
CA LEU A 375 -12.50 -30.52 -13.92
C LEU A 375 -13.92 -30.13 -14.33
N SER A 376 -14.62 -30.95 -15.13
CA SER A 376 -16.02 -30.74 -15.50
C SER A 376 -16.92 -30.71 -14.26
N ARG A 377 -16.76 -31.68 -13.34
CA ARG A 377 -17.49 -31.69 -12.06
C ARG A 377 -17.19 -30.45 -11.22
N MET A 378 -15.95 -30.00 -11.18
CA MET A 378 -15.56 -28.78 -10.46
C MET A 378 -16.20 -27.54 -11.08
N LEU A 379 -16.22 -27.41 -12.40
CA LEU A 379 -16.86 -26.31 -13.12
C LEU A 379 -18.36 -26.25 -12.84
N HIS A 380 -19.06 -27.39 -12.88
CA HIS A 380 -20.49 -27.44 -12.51
C HIS A 380 -20.75 -27.03 -11.05
N LYS A 381 -19.87 -27.42 -10.11
CA LYS A 381 -19.97 -26.96 -8.70
C LYS A 381 -19.77 -25.44 -8.60
N ILE A 382 -18.80 -24.89 -9.33
CA ILE A 382 -18.54 -23.45 -9.39
C ILE A 382 -19.72 -22.71 -10.01
N HIS A 383 -20.30 -23.23 -11.10
CA HIS A 383 -21.49 -22.68 -11.75
C HIS A 383 -22.68 -22.64 -10.78
N HIS A 384 -22.99 -23.75 -10.12
CA HIS A 384 -24.07 -23.80 -9.14
C HIS A 384 -23.84 -22.81 -7.99
N LEU A 385 -22.60 -22.65 -7.53
CA LEU A 385 -22.27 -21.63 -6.52
C LEU A 385 -22.41 -20.21 -7.06
N SER A 386 -22.02 -19.95 -8.31
CA SER A 386 -22.06 -18.62 -8.92
C SER A 386 -23.48 -18.06 -8.97
N GLN A 387 -24.48 -18.93 -9.21
CA GLN A 387 -25.91 -18.64 -9.23
C GLN A 387 -26.48 -18.21 -7.86
N LYS A 388 -25.83 -18.55 -6.73
CA LYS A 388 -26.32 -18.17 -5.40
C LYS A 388 -26.18 -16.66 -5.16
N SER A 389 -27.26 -15.99 -4.78
CA SER A 389 -27.24 -14.56 -4.43
C SER A 389 -26.47 -14.30 -3.13
N CYS A 390 -25.72 -13.20 -3.07
CA CYS A 390 -25.08 -12.68 -1.86
C CYS A 390 -26.00 -11.72 -1.07
N HIS A 391 -27.21 -11.43 -1.56
CA HIS A 391 -28.16 -10.51 -0.95
C HIS A 391 -29.56 -11.08 -0.87
N TRP A 392 -30.30 -10.68 0.17
CA TRP A 392 -31.74 -10.93 0.30
C TRP A 392 -32.57 -10.21 -0.77
N LEU A 393 -32.15 -9.02 -1.22
CA LEU A 393 -32.73 -8.27 -2.35
C LEU A 393 -32.20 -8.75 -3.70
N GLY A 394 -32.39 -10.03 -4.01
CA GLY A 394 -31.97 -10.67 -5.26
C GLY A 394 -32.68 -10.19 -6.54
N MET A 395 -33.36 -9.02 -6.52
CA MET A 395 -34.18 -8.54 -7.64
C MET A 395 -33.60 -7.37 -8.45
N ILE A 396 -32.58 -6.64 -7.97
CA ILE A 396 -32.20 -5.34 -8.57
C ILE A 396 -30.85 -5.36 -9.31
N LYS A 397 -29.99 -6.37 -9.11
CA LYS A 397 -28.74 -6.53 -9.88
C LYS A 397 -28.47 -8.00 -10.15
N SER A 398 -28.18 -8.34 -11.40
CA SER A 398 -27.70 -9.68 -11.79
C SER A 398 -26.57 -10.13 -10.85
N PRO A 399 -26.53 -11.41 -10.41
CA PRO A 399 -25.45 -11.87 -9.54
C PRO A 399 -24.12 -11.75 -10.30
N LEU A 400 -23.31 -10.76 -9.92
CA LEU A 400 -21.99 -10.49 -10.51
C LEU A 400 -21.11 -11.74 -10.65
N SER A 401 -21.24 -12.72 -9.74
CA SER A 401 -20.54 -14.02 -9.85
C SER A 401 -21.00 -14.86 -11.05
N LEU A 402 -22.30 -14.88 -11.37
CA LEU A 402 -22.82 -15.62 -12.53
C LEU A 402 -22.37 -14.95 -13.83
N MET A 403 -22.41 -13.61 -13.89
CA MET A 403 -21.89 -12.88 -15.05
C MET A 403 -20.40 -13.18 -15.27
N ASN A 404 -19.59 -13.16 -14.21
CA ASN A 404 -18.18 -13.54 -14.29
C ASN A 404 -18.00 -15.01 -14.73
N TYR A 405 -18.84 -15.92 -14.24
CA TYR A 405 -18.79 -17.31 -14.64
C TYR A 405 -19.06 -17.48 -16.14
N GLU A 406 -20.16 -16.90 -16.63
CA GLU A 406 -20.58 -16.95 -18.03
C GLU A 406 -19.55 -16.33 -18.98
N GLU A 407 -18.89 -15.24 -18.56
CA GLU A 407 -17.90 -14.54 -19.38
C GLU A 407 -16.53 -15.22 -19.39
N TYR A 408 -16.08 -15.76 -18.24
CA TYR A 408 -14.68 -16.20 -18.07
C TYR A 408 -14.53 -17.73 -17.95
N LEU A 409 -15.44 -18.46 -17.29
CA LEU A 409 -15.31 -19.91 -17.09
C LEU A 409 -16.12 -20.77 -18.06
N LYS A 410 -17.28 -20.30 -18.52
CA LYS A 410 -18.14 -21.09 -19.41
C LYS A 410 -17.43 -21.57 -20.70
N PRO A 411 -16.55 -20.78 -21.36
CA PRO A 411 -15.81 -21.28 -22.51
C PRO A 411 -14.91 -22.49 -22.19
N LEU A 412 -14.39 -22.58 -20.96
CA LEU A 412 -13.62 -23.75 -20.51
C LEU A 412 -14.53 -24.96 -20.22
N GLU A 413 -15.68 -24.74 -19.59
CA GLU A 413 -16.70 -25.77 -19.34
C GLU A 413 -17.17 -26.40 -20.66
N GLU A 414 -17.61 -25.58 -21.61
CA GLU A 414 -18.10 -26.04 -22.92
C GLU A 414 -17.04 -26.86 -23.67
N ARG A 415 -15.77 -26.49 -23.53
CA ARG A 415 -14.66 -27.22 -24.16
C ARG A 415 -14.44 -28.58 -23.52
N ILE A 416 -14.36 -28.64 -22.19
CA ILE A 416 -14.12 -29.89 -21.47
C ILE A 416 -15.29 -30.84 -21.73
N ASP A 417 -16.52 -30.35 -21.68
CA ASP A 417 -17.71 -31.14 -21.97
C ASP A 417 -17.72 -31.63 -23.42
N ALA A 418 -17.30 -30.81 -24.40
CA ALA A 418 -17.15 -31.24 -25.79
C ALA A 418 -16.11 -32.35 -25.95
N PHE A 419 -14.99 -32.27 -25.22
CA PHE A 419 -13.96 -33.32 -25.21
C PHE A 419 -14.48 -34.64 -24.63
N LEU A 420 -15.15 -34.59 -23.48
CA LEU A 420 -15.73 -35.78 -22.84
C LEU A 420 -16.81 -36.42 -23.73
N ASN A 421 -17.67 -35.61 -24.34
CA ASN A 421 -18.71 -36.09 -25.25
C ASN A 421 -18.15 -36.70 -26.56
N THR A 422 -17.03 -36.18 -27.07
CA THR A 422 -16.37 -36.74 -28.27
C THR A 422 -15.56 -38.01 -27.95
N GLY A 423 -15.04 -38.14 -26.72
CA GLY A 423 -14.44 -39.38 -26.21
C GLY A 423 -15.45 -40.51 -26.03
N ALA A 424 -16.64 -40.20 -25.50
CA ALA A 424 -17.74 -41.18 -25.33
C ALA A 424 -18.25 -41.79 -26.66
N ILE A 425 -18.16 -41.03 -27.76
CA ILE A 425 -18.54 -41.51 -29.10
C ILE A 425 -17.51 -42.53 -29.63
N LYS A 426 -16.23 -42.47 -29.22
CA LYS A 426 -15.22 -43.46 -29.65
C LYS A 426 -15.31 -44.79 -28.90
N VAL A 427 -15.80 -44.80 -27.66
CA VAL A 427 -15.92 -46.04 -26.85
C VAL A 427 -17.22 -46.80 -27.15
N SER A 428 -18.26 -46.12 -27.69
CA SER A 428 -19.52 -46.76 -28.09
C SER A 428 -19.50 -47.36 -29.51
N LEU A 429 -18.41 -47.17 -30.25
CA LEU A 429 -18.19 -47.70 -31.61
C LEU A 429 -17.08 -48.75 -31.69
N SER A 430 -16.53 -49.18 -30.54
CA SER A 430 -15.66 -50.35 -30.38
C SER A 430 -16.40 -51.47 -29.67
#